data_AF-A0ABD0K9A5-F1
#
_entry.id   AF-A0ABD0K9A5-F1
#
_cell.length_a   1.000
_cell.length_b   1.000
_cell.length_c   1.000
_cell.angle_alpha   90.00
_cell.angle_beta   90.00
_cell.angle_gamma   90.00
#
_symmetry.space_group_name_H-M   'P 1'
#
loop_
_entity.id
_entity.type
_entity.pdbx_description
1 polymer ?
#
loop_
_entity_poly.entity_id
_entity_poly.type
_entity_poly.pdbx_seq_one_letter_code
_entity_poly.pdbx_strand_id
1 'polypeptide(L)'
;MAVSNVEQFMTDWRSSFFRERIVAQIEAARQKGLPNPNSDDQMEKFLAQNSSQHLEEFVFEKSTAREHYLELVADLLLHLRQCKHSRGAEQYLLPVMSKLLRWEPSQLKLSSTHPRRNPAFLKTP
;
A
#
# COMPACT_ATOMS: atom_id res chain seq x y z
N MET A 1 -8.23 39.17 0.96
CA MET A 1 -8.80 37.84 0.68
C MET A 1 -7.81 36.82 1.20
N ALA A 2 -8.08 36.21 2.36
CA ALA A 2 -7.24 35.16 2.92
C ALA A 2 -7.63 33.84 2.22
N VAL A 3 -6.98 33.54 1.10
CA VAL A 3 -6.93 32.16 0.61
C VAL A 3 -6.29 31.36 1.71
N SER A 4 -7.07 30.48 2.33
CA SER A 4 -6.72 29.82 3.57
C SER A 4 -5.44 29.05 3.34
N ASN A 5 -4.43 29.22 4.20
CA ASN A 5 -3.20 28.42 4.17
C ASN A 5 -3.54 26.92 4.00
N VAL A 6 -4.65 26.42 4.54
CA VAL A 6 -5.14 25.05 4.32
C VAL A 6 -5.28 24.67 2.83
N GLU A 7 -5.80 25.53 1.97
CA GLU A 7 -5.97 25.27 0.53
C GLU A 7 -4.63 25.27 -0.22
N GLN A 8 -3.71 26.16 0.17
CA GLN A 8 -2.36 26.24 -0.39
C GLN A 8 -1.48 25.06 0.08
N PHE A 9 -1.71 24.58 1.31
CA PHE A 9 -1.06 23.41 1.90
C PHE A 9 -1.63 22.09 1.34
N MET A 10 -2.90 22.10 0.93
CA MET A 10 -3.51 21.00 0.20
C MET A 10 -3.06 20.93 -1.27
N THR A 11 -2.48 22.00 -1.83
CA THR A 11 -2.09 22.02 -3.24
C THR A 11 -0.81 21.23 -3.52
N ASP A 12 0.14 21.22 -2.59
CA ASP A 12 1.39 20.45 -2.73
C ASP A 12 1.29 19.04 -2.13
N TRP A 13 0.58 18.17 -2.84
CA TRP A 13 0.42 16.76 -2.49
C TRP A 13 1.73 15.96 -2.50
N ARG A 14 2.81 16.51 -3.06
CA ARG A 14 4.14 15.88 -3.08
C ARG A 14 4.96 16.22 -1.84
N SER A 15 4.51 17.18 -1.03
CA SER A 15 5.16 17.56 0.21
C SER A 15 5.27 16.39 1.19
N SER A 16 6.43 16.26 1.84
CA SER A 16 6.65 15.26 2.89
C SER A 16 5.60 15.35 4.00
N PHE A 17 5.19 16.56 4.38
CA PHE A 17 4.15 16.74 5.40
C PHE A 17 2.81 16.14 4.98
N PHE A 18 2.42 16.32 3.71
CA PHE A 18 1.18 15.76 3.18
C PHE A 18 1.26 14.22 3.15
N ARG A 19 2.36 13.68 2.64
CA ARG A 19 2.59 12.24 2.56
C ARG A 19 2.65 11.58 3.94
N GLU A 20 3.28 12.22 4.93
CA GLU A 20 3.28 11.75 6.33
C GLU A 20 1.87 11.64 6.92
N ARG A 21 0.97 12.58 6.61
CA ARG A 21 -0.44 12.47 7.02
C ARG A 21 -1.13 11.27 6.39
N ILE A 22 -0.83 10.97 5.12
CA ILE A 22 -1.36 9.79 4.43
C ILE A 22 -0.82 8.50 5.04
N VAL A 23 0.48 8.42 5.31
CA VAL A 23 1.10 7.28 6.01
C VAL A 23 0.41 7.03 7.35
N ALA A 24 0.15 8.08 8.13
CA ALA A 24 -0.56 7.97 9.41
C ALA A 24 -2.00 7.44 9.24
N GLN A 25 -2.71 7.84 8.17
CA GLN A 25 -4.04 7.30 7.88
C GLN A 25 -4.00 5.82 7.49
N ILE A 26 -3.01 5.42 6.68
CA ILE A 26 -2.78 4.03 6.28
C ILE A 26 -2.48 3.19 7.52
N GLU A 27 -1.63 3.68 8.42
CA GLU A 27 -1.31 3.00 9.66
C GLU A 27 -2.52 2.83 10.57
N ALA A 28 -3.30 3.89 10.76
CA ALA A 28 -4.54 3.82 11.53
C ALA A 28 -5.55 2.83 10.93
N ALA A 29 -5.63 2.76 9.59
CA ALA A 29 -6.49 1.77 8.91
C ALA A 29 -5.96 0.35 9.08
N ARG A 30 -4.63 0.12 8.99
CA ARG A 30 -3.99 -1.18 9.22
C ARG A 30 -4.23 -1.70 10.63
N GLN A 31 -4.06 -0.86 11.65
CA GLN A 31 -4.29 -1.24 13.04
C GLN A 31 -5.76 -1.63 13.30
N LYS A 32 -6.71 -1.01 12.59
CA LYS A 32 -8.14 -1.35 12.69
C LYS A 32 -8.53 -2.56 11.86
N GLY A 33 -7.89 -2.71 10.70
CA GLY A 33 -8.13 -3.76 9.71
C GLY A 33 -7.55 -5.12 10.08
N LEU A 34 -6.40 -5.12 10.76
CA LEU A 34 -5.63 -6.31 11.12
C LEU A 34 -5.45 -7.28 9.93
N PRO A 35 -4.83 -6.83 8.81
CA PRO A 35 -4.63 -7.66 7.64
C PRO A 35 -3.83 -8.92 7.98
N ASN A 36 -4.31 -10.08 7.53
CA ASN A 36 -3.71 -11.38 7.82
C ASN A 36 -2.58 -11.72 6.82
N PRO A 37 -1.32 -11.91 7.26
CA PRO A 37 -0.20 -12.26 6.38
C PRO A 37 -0.31 -13.66 5.75
N ASN A 38 -1.20 -14.50 6.26
CA ASN A 38 -1.47 -15.86 5.75
C ASN A 38 -2.81 -15.94 5.00
N SER A 39 -3.43 -14.82 4.64
CA SER A 39 -4.64 -14.83 3.81
C SER A 39 -4.35 -15.39 2.41
N ASP A 40 -5.31 -16.12 1.85
CA ASP A 40 -5.31 -16.54 0.44
C ASP A 40 -5.54 -15.34 -0.50
N ASP A 41 -6.10 -14.24 0.03
CA ASP A 41 -6.24 -12.99 -0.70
C ASP A 41 -4.88 -12.29 -0.86
N GLN A 42 -4.44 -12.15 -2.11
CA GLN A 42 -3.14 -11.56 -2.45
C GLN A 42 -3.03 -10.09 -2.01
N MET A 43 -4.14 -9.35 -2.03
CA MET A 43 -4.19 -7.95 -1.61
C MET A 43 -4.03 -7.85 -0.10
N GLU A 44 -4.78 -8.63 0.68
CA GLU A 44 -4.62 -8.68 2.15
C GLU A 44 -3.21 -9.08 2.57
N LYS A 45 -2.63 -10.09 1.90
CA LYS A 45 -1.25 -10.53 2.15
C LYS A 45 -0.25 -9.41 1.88
N PHE A 46 -0.39 -8.67 0.78
CA PHE A 46 0.44 -7.52 0.47
C PHE A 46 0.32 -6.41 1.54
N LEU A 47 -0.90 -6.10 1.98
CA LEU A 47 -1.17 -5.10 3.03
C LEU A 47 -0.59 -5.49 4.39
N ALA A 48 -0.56 -6.79 4.70
CA ALA A 48 0.03 -7.32 5.92
C ALA A 48 1.56 -7.29 5.89
N GLN A 49 2.17 -7.63 4.75
CA GLN A 49 3.62 -7.79 4.61
C GLN A 49 4.40 -6.47 4.47
N ASN A 50 3.74 -5.39 4.07
CA ASN A 50 4.41 -4.11 3.79
C ASN A 50 4.08 -3.05 4.86
N SER A 51 5.05 -2.19 5.18
CA SER A 51 4.86 -1.09 6.13
C SER A 51 3.95 -0.01 5.56
N SER A 52 3.31 0.79 6.43
CA SER A 52 2.43 1.89 6.03
C SER A 52 3.14 2.92 5.14
N GLN A 53 4.44 3.13 5.38
CA GLN A 53 5.31 3.96 4.55
C GLN A 53 5.54 3.36 3.17
N HIS A 54 5.84 2.06 3.09
CA HIS A 54 6.07 1.39 1.80
C HIS A 54 4.78 1.35 0.95
N LEU A 55 3.63 1.15 1.59
CA LEU A 55 2.33 1.20 0.92
C LEU A 55 2.03 2.60 0.36
N GLU A 56 2.32 3.66 1.11
CA GLU A 56 2.16 5.04 0.62
C GLU A 56 3.11 5.34 -0.52
N GLU A 57 4.38 4.98 -0.39
CA GLU A 57 5.42 5.21 -1.40
C GLU A 57 5.07 4.49 -2.70
N PHE A 58 4.59 3.25 -2.60
CA PHE A 58 4.10 2.50 -3.75
C PHE A 58 2.96 3.24 -4.48
N VAL A 59 1.98 3.77 -3.74
CA VAL A 59 0.89 4.55 -4.32
C VAL A 59 1.40 5.85 -4.93
N PHE A 60 2.34 6.52 -4.27
CA PHE A 60 2.96 7.75 -4.74
C PHE A 60 3.68 7.56 -6.07
N GLU A 61 4.49 6.50 -6.22
CA GLU A 61 5.21 6.18 -7.46
C GLU A 61 4.27 5.86 -8.64
N LYS A 62 3.10 5.29 -8.37
CA LYS A 62 2.08 4.99 -9.39
C LYS A 62 1.24 6.21 -9.77
N SER A 63 1.35 7.30 -9.02
CA SER A 63 0.48 8.46 -9.17
C SER A 63 1.13 9.55 -10.02
N THR A 64 0.48 9.90 -11.13
CA THR A 64 0.91 10.99 -12.01
C THR A 64 0.37 12.35 -11.55
N ALA A 65 -0.77 12.34 -10.87
CA ALA A 65 -1.49 13.53 -10.41
C ALA A 65 -2.06 13.34 -9.00
N ARG A 66 -2.36 14.46 -8.33
CA ARG A 66 -2.94 14.50 -6.98
C ARG A 66 -4.22 13.67 -6.87
N GLU A 67 -5.12 13.82 -7.83
CA GLU A 67 -6.41 13.15 -7.82
C GLU A 67 -6.23 11.63 -7.91
N HIS A 68 -5.36 11.17 -8.82
CA HIS A 68 -5.03 9.75 -8.95
C HIS A 68 -4.37 9.18 -7.68
N TYR A 69 -3.51 9.97 -7.03
CA TYR A 69 -2.92 9.61 -5.74
C TYR A 69 -3.98 9.44 -4.65
N LEU A 70 -4.89 10.40 -4.53
CA LEU A 70 -5.96 10.36 -3.53
C LEU A 70 -6.96 9.24 -3.80
N GLU A 71 -7.28 8.94 -5.06
CA GLU A 71 -8.10 7.78 -5.45
C GLU A 71 -7.45 6.48 -4.99
N LEU A 72 -6.16 6.26 -5.33
CA LEU A 72 -5.45 5.04 -4.96
C LEU A 72 -5.28 4.89 -3.43
N VAL A 73 -5.04 6.00 -2.72
CA VAL A 73 -4.99 6.01 -1.25
C VAL A 73 -6.35 5.66 -0.67
N ALA A 74 -7.44 6.23 -1.18
CA ALA A 74 -8.79 5.94 -0.70
C ALA A 74 -9.13 4.46 -0.88
N ASP A 75 -8.76 3.88 -2.02
CA ASP A 75 -8.94 2.45 -2.28
C ASP A 75 -8.12 1.59 -1.31
N LEU A 76 -6.84 1.93 -1.12
CA LEU A 76 -5.96 1.24 -0.17
C LEU A 76 -6.56 1.24 1.24
N LEU A 77 -7.03 2.41 1.71
CA LEU A 77 -7.66 2.56 3.03
C LEU A 77 -8.96 1.76 3.14
N LEU A 78 -9.74 1.66 2.07
CA LEU A 78 -10.96 0.87 2.03
C LEU A 78 -10.66 -0.62 2.20
N HIS A 79 -9.69 -1.16 1.44
CA HIS A 79 -9.27 -2.56 1.55
C HIS A 79 -8.77 -2.88 2.96
N LEU A 80 -7.94 -2.00 3.53
CA LEU A 80 -7.46 -2.16 4.90
C LEU A 80 -8.60 -2.25 5.92
N ARG A 81 -9.62 -1.41 5.81
CA ARG A 81 -10.78 -1.47 6.71
C ARG A 81 -11.63 -2.72 6.49
N GLN A 82 -11.62 -3.26 5.27
CA GLN A 82 -12.36 -4.46 4.90
C GLN A 82 -11.69 -5.76 5.34
N CYS A 83 -10.37 -5.81 5.56
CA CYS A 83 -9.69 -7.01 6.07
C CYS A 83 -10.39 -7.59 7.34
N LYS A 84 -10.89 -6.73 8.23
CA LYS A 84 -11.66 -7.14 9.42
C LYS A 84 -13.10 -7.60 9.12
N HIS A 85 -13.70 -7.13 8.02
CA HIS A 85 -15.10 -7.38 7.63
C HIS A 85 -15.26 -8.43 6.53
N SER A 86 -14.19 -8.82 5.83
CA SER A 86 -14.17 -9.87 4.80
C SER A 86 -14.23 -11.27 5.40
N ARG A 87 -15.27 -11.51 6.19
CA ARG A 87 -15.94 -12.81 6.31
C ARG A 87 -17.26 -12.86 5.52
N GLY A 88 -17.60 -11.85 4.70
CA GLY A 88 -18.79 -11.95 3.84
C GLY A 88 -19.30 -10.69 3.13
N ALA A 89 -18.47 -9.93 2.40
CA ALA A 89 -18.92 -8.73 1.67
C ALA A 89 -18.39 -8.67 0.23
N GLU A 90 -18.67 -9.70 -0.57
CA GLU A 90 -18.24 -9.80 -1.98
C GLU A 90 -19.21 -9.13 -3.00
N GLN A 91 -20.22 -8.37 -2.54
CA GLN A 91 -21.36 -7.99 -3.41
C GLN A 91 -21.43 -6.54 -3.91
N TYR A 92 -20.52 -5.62 -3.54
CA TYR A 92 -20.76 -4.19 -3.80
C TYR A 92 -19.63 -3.36 -4.47
N LEU A 93 -18.53 -3.93 -4.96
CA LEU A 93 -17.35 -3.11 -5.34
C LEU A 93 -16.69 -3.36 -6.70
N LEU A 94 -17.43 -3.84 -7.70
CA LEU A 94 -16.83 -4.18 -9.01
C LEU A 94 -16.27 -3.01 -9.88
N PRO A 95 -16.72 -1.74 -9.79
CA PRO A 95 -16.18 -0.69 -10.68
C PRO A 95 -14.82 -0.11 -10.26
N VAL A 96 -14.51 -0.10 -8.96
CA VAL A 96 -13.27 0.49 -8.42
C VAL A 96 -12.15 -0.55 -8.30
N MET A 97 -12.49 -1.81 -8.04
CA MET A 97 -11.54 -2.90 -7.85
C MET A 97 -10.75 -3.30 -9.11
N SER A 98 -11.19 -2.89 -10.30
CA SER A 98 -10.51 -3.23 -11.56
C SER A 98 -9.14 -2.54 -11.70
N LYS A 99 -8.94 -1.38 -11.07
CA LYS A 99 -7.67 -0.64 -11.12
C LYS A 99 -6.59 -1.30 -10.24
N LEU A 100 -6.99 -1.85 -9.10
CA LEU A 100 -6.10 -2.55 -8.18
C LEU A 100 -5.99 -4.05 -8.46
N LEU A 101 -6.94 -4.73 -9.11
CA LEU A 101 -6.69 -6.10 -9.60
C LEU A 101 -5.73 -6.17 -10.80
N ARG A 102 -5.54 -5.07 -11.54
CA ARG A 102 -4.46 -4.92 -12.52
C ARG A 102 -3.08 -4.82 -11.85
N TRP A 103 -3.05 -4.64 -10.53
CA TRP A 103 -1.82 -4.61 -9.75
C TRP A 103 -1.21 -6.01 -9.69
N GLU A 104 -0.42 -6.34 -10.71
CA GLU A 104 0.31 -7.60 -10.74
C GLU A 104 1.41 -7.57 -9.65
N PRO A 105 1.36 -8.44 -8.63
CA PRO A 105 2.37 -8.49 -7.57
C PRO A 105 3.77 -8.84 -8.11
N SER A 106 3.86 -9.39 -9.32
CA SER A 106 5.11 -9.71 -10.00
C SER A 106 6.00 -8.50 -10.31
N GLN A 107 5.47 -7.28 -10.20
CA GLN A 107 6.24 -6.03 -10.30
C GLN A 107 6.99 -5.70 -9.00
N LEU A 108 6.66 -6.35 -7.88
CA LEU A 108 7.44 -6.32 -6.64
C LEU A 108 8.58 -7.32 -6.74
N LYS A 109 9.45 -7.17 -7.75
CA LYS A 109 10.81 -7.67 -7.64
C LYS A 109 11.50 -6.80 -6.59
N LEU A 110 11.36 -7.23 -5.33
CA LEU A 110 12.37 -7.06 -4.32
C LEU A 110 13.72 -7.10 -5.02
N SER A 111 14.47 -6.00 -4.93
CA SER A 111 15.92 -6.00 -5.07
C SER A 111 16.48 -6.92 -3.98
N SER A 112 16.29 -8.23 -4.15
CA SER A 112 17.01 -9.28 -3.45
C SER A 112 18.38 -9.31 -4.11
N THR A 113 19.24 -8.38 -3.69
CA THR A 113 20.67 -8.52 -3.85
C THR A 113 21.07 -9.74 -3.01
N HIS A 114 21.02 -10.92 -3.63
CA HIS A 114 21.73 -12.09 -3.14
C HIS A 114 23.23 -11.82 -3.27
N PRO A 115 24.02 -11.73 -2.18
CA PRO A 115 25.40 -12.18 -2.27
C PRO A 115 25.36 -13.71 -2.40
N ARG A 116 26.01 -14.19 -3.46
CA ARG A 116 26.20 -15.59 -3.82
C ARG A 116 26.42 -16.49 -2.60
N ARG A 117 25.54 -17.48 -2.48
CA ARG A 117 25.78 -18.74 -1.77
C ARG A 117 27.09 -19.33 -2.29
N ASN A 118 28.12 -19.39 -1.45
CA ASN A 118 29.36 -20.08 -1.72
C ASN A 118 29.21 -21.54 -1.25
N PRO A 119 29.19 -22.55 -2.12
CA PRO A 119 29.17 -23.95 -1.69
C PRO A 119 30.60 -24.41 -1.45
N ALA A 120 31.10 -24.20 -0.23
CA ALA A 120 32.29 -24.91 0.25
C ALA A 120 31.87 -25.80 1.42
N PHE A 121 31.07 -26.81 1.09
CA PHE A 121 30.83 -27.94 1.98
C PHE A 121 32.02 -28.92 1.86
N LEU A 122 32.61 -29.20 3.01
CA LEU A 122 33.17 -30.48 3.42
C LEU A 122 34.22 -31.13 2.51
N LYS A 123 35.48 -31.01 2.93
CA LYS A 123 36.38 -32.16 2.91
C LYS A 123 36.74 -32.52 4.36
N THR A 124 36.21 -33.65 4.79
CA THR A 124 36.79 -34.57 5.79
C THR A 124 37.03 -35.88 5.05
N PRO A 125 37.90 -36.79 5.52
CA PRO A 125 38.72 -36.77 6.74
C PRO A 125 40.14 -36.22 6.54
#